data_AF-A0AAD7UQE8-F1
#
_entry.id   AF-A0AAD7UQE8-F1
#
_cell.length_a   1.000
_cell.length_b   1.000
_cell.length_c   1.000
_cell.angle_alpha   90.00
_cell.angle_beta   90.00
_cell.angle_gamma   90.00
#
_symmetry.space_group_name_H-M   'P 1'
#
loop_
_entity.id
_entity.type
_entity.pdbx_description
1 polymer ?
#
loop_
_entity_poly.entity_id
_entity_poly.type
_entity_poly.pdbx_seq_one_letter_code
_entity_poly.pdbx_strand_id
1 'polypeptide(L)'
;MFARNMNEFRDYRGDKIETAKPMSEEALKERIEHMQNIVFPALKEKVEVYNQAMKEKFDATHKIIDFPEKSHVMVRVQSRGSKLAPAYEGPYTVLRKTQGGTYVLQDETGALMSRNYVPSELKLISQDDVVPIDELYEVEAILNHRGQPGKRQYLVRWKGYGEDEDSWLDPDAFTDPDFILQYWKRRNEQEEDAPATLIPKKRVPKRKLHNPQPKRRSKRIKRSSA
;
A
#
# COMPACT_ATOMS: atom_id res chain seq x y z
N MET A 1 -36.68 26.62 -6.39
CA MET A 1 -37.56 27.18 -7.44
C MET A 1 -37.26 26.45 -8.75
N PHE A 2 -37.91 25.33 -9.01
CA PHE A 2 -37.73 24.56 -10.27
C PHE A 2 -39.08 24.47 -11.00
N ALA A 3 -39.06 24.37 -12.34
CA ALA A 3 -40.22 24.30 -13.23
C ALA A 3 -41.10 25.58 -13.37
N ARG A 4 -40.52 26.79 -13.25
CA ARG A 4 -41.19 28.00 -13.75
C ARG A 4 -40.94 28.11 -15.26
N ASN A 5 -41.97 28.39 -16.03
CA ASN A 5 -41.82 28.73 -17.44
C ASN A 5 -40.92 29.96 -17.57
N MET A 6 -40.01 29.97 -18.54
CA MET A 6 -39.22 31.15 -18.85
C MET A 6 -40.16 32.26 -19.34
N ASN A 7 -39.97 33.47 -18.83
CA ASN A 7 -40.64 34.63 -19.40
C ASN A 7 -40.12 34.84 -20.82
N GLU A 8 -41.04 34.98 -21.75
CA GLU A 8 -40.76 35.37 -23.13
C GLU A 8 -40.38 36.87 -23.18
N PHE A 9 -39.64 37.27 -24.22
CA PHE A 9 -39.26 38.67 -24.40
C PHE A 9 -40.41 39.46 -25.05
N ARG A 10 -41.50 39.66 -24.30
CA ARG A 10 -42.68 40.44 -24.73
C ARG A 10 -43.14 41.43 -23.66
N ASP A 11 -43.96 42.41 -24.05
CA ASP A 11 -44.50 43.41 -23.12
C ASP A 11 -45.68 42.82 -22.33
N TYR A 12 -45.55 42.79 -20.99
CA TYR A 12 -46.50 42.17 -20.06
C TYR A 12 -47.45 43.17 -19.39
N ARG A 13 -47.39 44.46 -19.77
CA ARG A 13 -48.09 45.55 -19.07
C ARG A 13 -49.63 45.54 -19.24
N GLY A 14 -50.18 44.74 -20.14
CA GLY A 14 -51.62 44.67 -20.44
C GLY A 14 -52.25 43.27 -20.41
N ASP A 15 -51.46 42.22 -20.24
CA ASP A 15 -51.97 40.84 -20.25
C ASP A 15 -52.59 40.50 -18.90
N LYS A 16 -53.86 40.07 -18.92
CA LYS A 16 -54.42 39.29 -17.81
C LYS A 16 -53.57 38.03 -17.72
N ILE A 17 -52.88 37.83 -16.59
CA ILE A 17 -52.07 36.63 -16.34
C ILE A 17 -52.98 35.42 -16.56
N GLU A 18 -52.90 34.77 -17.72
CA GLU A 18 -53.50 33.47 -17.91
C GLU A 18 -52.74 32.52 -16.98
N THR A 19 -53.26 32.33 -15.76
CA THR A 19 -52.76 31.32 -14.85
C THR A 19 -52.88 30.01 -15.60
N ALA A 20 -51.73 29.44 -16.00
CA ALA A 20 -51.69 28.18 -16.74
C ALA A 20 -52.62 27.19 -16.05
N LYS A 21 -53.67 26.77 -16.75
CA LYS A 21 -54.64 25.83 -16.19
C LYS A 21 -53.88 24.56 -15.80
N PRO A 22 -54.05 24.04 -14.56
CA PRO A 22 -53.44 22.77 -14.21
C PRO A 22 -53.93 21.71 -15.20
N MET A 23 -53.02 20.85 -15.67
CA MET A 23 -53.41 19.78 -16.57
C MET A 23 -54.46 18.88 -15.91
N SER A 24 -55.33 18.27 -16.71
CA SER A 24 -56.27 17.28 -16.20
C SER A 24 -55.52 16.12 -15.53
N GLU A 25 -56.16 15.49 -14.55
CA GLU A 25 -55.57 14.38 -13.79
C GLU A 25 -55.16 13.22 -14.71
N GLU A 26 -55.98 12.93 -15.72
CA GLU A 26 -55.70 11.90 -16.73
C GLU A 26 -54.43 12.22 -17.53
N ALA A 27 -54.28 13.46 -18.01
CA ALA A 27 -53.09 13.89 -18.74
C ALA A 27 -51.82 13.88 -17.86
N LEU A 28 -51.97 14.11 -16.54
CA LEU A 28 -50.87 13.96 -15.60
C LEU A 28 -50.46 12.48 -15.44
N LYS A 29 -51.43 11.57 -15.32
CA LYS A 29 -51.17 10.12 -15.23
C LYS A 29 -50.47 9.61 -16.48
N GLU A 30 -50.97 9.95 -17.67
CA GLU A 30 -50.35 9.57 -18.95
C GLU A 30 -48.91 10.10 -19.06
N ARG A 31 -48.67 11.34 -18.64
CA ARG A 31 -47.32 11.92 -18.62
C ARG A 31 -46.40 11.21 -17.62
N ILE A 32 -46.90 10.85 -16.45
CA ILE A 32 -46.14 10.09 -15.45
C ILE A 32 -45.77 8.72 -16.01
N GLU A 33 -46.72 8.01 -16.63
CA GLU A 33 -46.48 6.72 -17.27
C GLU A 33 -45.46 6.84 -18.41
N HIS A 34 -45.58 7.87 -19.25
CA HIS A 34 -44.61 8.14 -20.32
C HIS A 34 -43.20 8.42 -19.75
N MET A 35 -43.10 9.25 -18.71
CA MET A 35 -41.83 9.53 -18.04
C MET A 35 -41.23 8.25 -17.43
N GLN A 36 -42.05 7.43 -16.79
CA GLN A 36 -41.63 6.22 -16.11
C GLN A 36 -41.18 5.11 -17.08
N ASN A 37 -41.93 4.92 -18.16
CA ASN A 37 -41.72 3.79 -19.07
C ASN A 37 -40.73 4.11 -20.19
N ILE A 38 -40.58 5.38 -20.57
CA ILE A 38 -39.78 5.78 -21.73
C ILE A 38 -38.62 6.68 -21.32
N VAL A 39 -38.90 7.77 -20.61
CA VAL A 39 -37.88 8.81 -20.40
C VAL A 39 -36.86 8.41 -19.34
N PHE A 40 -37.28 7.92 -18.18
CA PHE A 40 -36.35 7.54 -17.11
C PHE A 40 -35.45 6.36 -17.49
N PRO A 41 -35.93 5.29 -18.16
CA PRO A 41 -35.05 4.25 -18.67
C PRO A 41 -34.02 4.79 -19.67
N ALA A 42 -34.44 5.59 -20.65
CA ALA A 42 -33.52 6.18 -21.62
C ALA A 42 -32.48 7.12 -20.98
N LEU A 43 -32.88 7.91 -19.98
CA LEU A 43 -31.97 8.75 -19.21
C LEU A 43 -30.99 7.91 -18.38
N LYS A 44 -31.46 6.83 -17.73
CA LYS A 44 -30.63 5.91 -16.96
C LYS A 44 -29.54 5.30 -17.84
N GLU A 45 -29.91 4.74 -19.00
CA GLU A 45 -28.95 4.18 -19.96
C GLU A 45 -27.88 5.20 -20.37
N LYS A 46 -28.31 6.43 -20.72
CA LYS A 46 -27.38 7.49 -21.11
C LYS A 46 -26.44 7.91 -19.98
N VAL A 47 -26.94 7.99 -18.75
CA VAL A 47 -26.17 8.33 -17.56
C VAL A 47 -25.19 7.20 -17.21
N GLU A 48 -25.61 5.94 -17.32
CA GLU A 48 -24.75 4.78 -17.09
C GLU A 48 -23.56 4.75 -18.06
N VAL A 49 -23.81 4.95 -19.36
CA VAL A 49 -22.74 5.04 -20.37
C VAL A 49 -21.75 6.16 -20.05
N TYR A 50 -22.26 7.33 -19.67
CA TYR A 50 -21.41 8.46 -19.27
C TYR A 50 -20.58 8.14 -18.01
N ASN A 51 -21.22 7.60 -16.97
CA ASN A 51 -20.58 7.24 -15.71
C ASN A 51 -19.52 6.16 -15.92
N GLN A 52 -19.79 5.18 -16.77
CA GLN A 52 -18.83 4.14 -17.13
C GLN A 52 -17.62 4.73 -17.84
N ALA A 53 -17.82 5.58 -18.86
CA ALA A 53 -16.70 6.23 -19.54
C ALA A 53 -15.87 7.12 -18.61
N MET A 54 -16.49 7.78 -17.63
CA MET A 54 -15.78 8.54 -16.60
C MET A 54 -15.02 7.63 -15.63
N LYS A 55 -15.63 6.51 -15.22
CA LYS A 55 -15.00 5.51 -14.36
C LYS A 55 -13.76 4.90 -15.04
N GLU A 56 -13.86 4.51 -16.30
CA GLU A 56 -12.73 3.93 -17.05
C GLU A 56 -11.54 4.90 -17.14
N LYS A 57 -11.79 6.20 -17.35
CA LYS A 57 -10.74 7.23 -17.32
C LYS A 57 -10.12 7.39 -15.93
N PHE A 58 -10.95 7.31 -14.88
CA PHE A 58 -10.48 7.40 -13.51
C PHE A 58 -9.62 6.17 -13.15
N ASP A 59 -10.11 4.97 -13.42
CA ASP A 59 -9.43 3.70 -13.13
C ASP A 59 -8.10 3.57 -13.90
N ALA A 60 -8.02 4.11 -15.12
CA ALA A 60 -6.77 4.16 -15.90
C ALA A 60 -5.67 4.99 -15.23
N THR A 61 -6.04 5.97 -14.40
CA THR A 61 -5.10 6.89 -13.73
C THR A 61 -4.94 6.63 -12.24
N HIS A 62 -5.92 6.00 -11.59
CA HIS A 62 -5.98 5.79 -10.15
C HIS A 62 -6.09 4.30 -9.83
N LYS A 63 -5.09 3.77 -9.13
CA LYS A 63 -5.12 2.42 -8.61
C LYS A 63 -5.76 2.42 -7.22
N ILE A 64 -7.01 1.98 -7.12
CA ILE A 64 -7.67 1.74 -5.83
C ILE A 64 -7.19 0.38 -5.30
N ILE A 65 -6.58 0.38 -4.11
CA ILE A 65 -6.11 -0.83 -3.44
C ILE A 65 -7.12 -1.17 -2.34
N ASP A 66 -7.53 -2.44 -2.30
CA ASP A 66 -8.40 -2.99 -1.27
C ASP A 66 -7.67 -4.09 -0.50
N PHE A 67 -7.89 -4.14 0.81
CA PHE A 67 -7.23 -5.10 1.69
C PHE A 67 -8.28 -6.04 2.27
N PRO A 68 -8.30 -7.33 1.88
CA PRO A 68 -9.28 -8.27 2.40
C PRO A 68 -9.03 -8.56 3.88
N GLU A 69 -10.08 -9.02 4.57
CA GLU A 69 -9.97 -9.46 5.96
C GLU A 69 -8.92 -10.57 6.10
N LYS A 70 -8.20 -10.56 7.22
CA LYS A 70 -7.07 -11.45 7.55
C LYS A 70 -5.82 -11.31 6.67
N SER A 71 -5.78 -10.35 5.74
CA SER A 71 -4.54 -10.02 5.05
C SER A 71 -3.55 -9.31 5.99
N HIS A 72 -2.26 -9.48 5.72
CA HIS A 72 -1.20 -8.83 6.47
C HIS A 72 -0.78 -7.53 5.77
N VAL A 73 -0.65 -6.45 6.54
CA VAL A 73 -0.31 -5.12 6.05
C VAL A 73 0.72 -4.45 6.96
N MET A 74 1.61 -3.67 6.38
CA MET A 74 2.45 -2.75 7.16
C MET A 74 1.86 -1.35 7.19
N VAL A 75 2.05 -0.66 8.31
CA VAL A 75 1.55 0.70 8.54
C VAL A 75 2.68 1.70 8.32
N ARG A 76 2.42 2.76 7.57
CA ARG A 76 3.38 3.85 7.35
C ARG A 76 3.58 4.68 8.62
N VAL A 77 4.84 4.87 9.02
CA VAL A 77 5.22 5.73 10.15
C VAL A 77 5.14 7.20 9.74
N GLN A 78 4.34 8.00 10.44
CA GLN A 78 4.19 9.42 10.13
C GLN A 78 5.41 10.24 10.57
N SER A 79 5.93 10.01 11.77
CA SER A 79 7.10 10.70 12.32
C SER A 79 8.27 9.73 12.49
N ARG A 80 9.25 9.80 11.58
CA ARG A 80 10.48 9.00 11.68
C ARG A 80 11.50 9.75 12.54
N GLY A 81 11.91 9.14 13.66
CA GLY A 81 12.92 9.73 14.54
C GLY A 81 14.31 9.88 13.89
N SER A 82 14.64 9.04 12.90
CA SER A 82 15.88 9.15 12.13
C SER A 82 15.69 8.76 10.67
N LYS A 83 16.63 9.16 9.80
CA LYS A 83 16.63 8.78 8.38
C LYS A 83 16.83 7.28 8.14
N LEU A 84 17.41 6.58 9.13
CA LEU A 84 17.65 5.13 9.07
C LEU A 84 16.49 4.31 9.67
N ALA A 85 15.65 4.91 10.53
CA ALA A 85 14.49 4.25 11.11
C ALA A 85 13.55 3.72 10.01
N PRO A 86 12.86 2.59 10.16
CA PRO A 86 12.00 2.05 9.10
C PRO A 86 10.89 3.03 8.70
N ALA A 87 10.46 2.97 7.44
CA ALA A 87 9.37 3.82 6.94
C ALA A 87 7.98 3.24 7.22
N TYR A 88 7.95 1.94 7.52
CA TYR A 88 6.75 1.17 7.81
C TYR A 88 7.01 0.33 9.07
N GLU A 89 6.00 0.22 9.91
CA GLU A 89 5.99 -0.57 11.13
C GLU A 89 5.07 -1.77 10.96
N GLY A 90 5.49 -2.87 11.61
CA GLY A 90 4.71 -4.07 11.90
C GLY A 90 4.17 -4.84 10.68
N PRO A 91 4.12 -6.17 10.72
CA PRO A 91 3.06 -6.89 10.07
C PRO A 91 1.80 -6.81 10.95
N TYR A 92 0.74 -6.19 10.45
CA TYR A 92 -0.55 -6.14 11.13
C TYR A 92 -1.60 -6.91 10.34
N THR A 93 -2.53 -7.53 11.05
CA THR A 93 -3.63 -8.27 10.43
C THR A 93 -4.84 -7.36 10.24
N VAL A 94 -5.40 -7.34 9.04
CA VAL A 94 -6.62 -6.60 8.75
C VAL A 94 -7.80 -7.32 9.39
N LEU A 95 -8.41 -6.71 10.42
CA LEU A 95 -9.57 -7.29 11.08
C LEU A 95 -10.83 -7.08 10.25
N ARG A 96 -11.10 -5.82 9.86
CA ARG A 96 -12.28 -5.45 9.07
C ARG A 96 -12.14 -4.08 8.41
N LYS A 97 -12.93 -3.88 7.35
CA LYS A 97 -13.15 -2.58 6.73
C LYS A 97 -14.40 -1.93 7.32
N THR A 98 -14.28 -0.66 7.70
CA THR A 98 -15.41 0.17 8.15
C THR A 98 -16.23 0.67 6.97
N GLN A 99 -17.49 1.07 7.20
CA GLN A 99 -18.34 1.65 6.16
C GLN A 99 -17.71 2.88 5.47
N GLY A 100 -16.86 3.63 6.19
CA GLY A 100 -16.12 4.78 5.65
C GLY A 100 -14.86 4.42 4.86
N GLY A 101 -14.57 3.14 4.62
CA GLY A 101 -13.39 2.70 3.85
C GLY A 101 -12.06 2.71 4.62
N THR A 102 -12.09 2.98 5.92
CA THR A 102 -10.92 2.81 6.81
C THR A 102 -10.85 1.39 7.37
N TYR A 103 -9.66 0.97 7.80
CA TYR A 103 -9.39 -0.38 8.29
C TYR A 103 -9.09 -0.38 9.78
N VAL A 104 -9.62 -1.39 10.47
CA VAL A 104 -9.23 -1.74 11.83
C VAL A 104 -8.18 -2.84 11.73
N LEU A 105 -7.05 -2.64 12.41
CA LEU A 105 -5.94 -3.56 12.39
C LEU A 105 -5.77 -4.24 13.76
N GLN A 106 -5.23 -5.44 13.73
CA GLN A 106 -4.88 -6.25 14.88
C GLN A 106 -3.38 -6.53 14.86
N ASP A 107 -2.76 -6.46 16.03
CA ASP A 107 -1.35 -6.78 16.24
C ASP A 107 -1.12 -8.28 16.37
N GLU A 108 0.14 -8.70 16.38
CA GLU A 108 0.56 -10.11 16.52
C GLU A 108 0.05 -10.75 17.83
N THR A 109 -0.08 -9.95 18.89
CA THR A 109 -0.63 -10.38 20.19
C THR A 109 -2.15 -10.54 20.20
N GLY A 110 -2.81 -10.20 19.09
CA GLY A 110 -4.26 -10.15 18.98
C GLY A 110 -4.87 -8.85 19.53
N ALA A 111 -4.08 -7.91 20.03
CA ALA A 111 -4.56 -6.61 20.47
C ALA A 111 -4.99 -5.74 19.27
N LEU A 112 -6.08 -4.99 19.43
CA LEU A 112 -6.53 -4.07 18.39
C LEU A 112 -5.69 -2.80 18.41
N MET A 113 -5.34 -2.30 17.23
CA MET A 113 -4.73 -0.97 17.10
C MET A 113 -5.71 0.13 17.53
N SER A 114 -5.17 1.16 18.17
CA SER A 114 -5.97 2.24 18.79
C SER A 114 -6.74 3.11 17.80
N ARG A 115 -6.27 3.21 16.55
CA ARG A 115 -6.88 4.05 15.50
C ARG A 115 -7.23 3.24 14.26
N ASN A 116 -8.14 3.78 13.46
CA ASN A 116 -8.41 3.27 12.11
C ASN A 116 -7.39 3.81 11.12
N TYR A 117 -7.06 3.01 10.12
CA TYR A 117 -6.06 3.34 9.10
C TYR A 117 -6.69 3.53 7.73
N VAL A 118 -6.14 4.47 6.95
CA VAL A 118 -6.56 4.72 5.57
C VAL A 118 -5.78 3.81 4.60
N PRO A 119 -6.35 3.43 3.45
CA PRO A 119 -5.67 2.56 2.48
C PRO A 119 -4.28 3.06 2.06
N SER A 120 -4.05 4.37 2.01
CA SER A 120 -2.77 4.98 1.63
C SER A 120 -1.67 4.86 2.67
N GLU A 121 -2.02 4.60 3.94
CA GLU A 121 -1.06 4.33 5.01
C GLU A 121 -0.65 2.85 5.06
N LEU A 122 -1.35 1.99 4.33
CA LEU A 122 -1.18 0.54 4.39
C LEU A 122 -0.40 0.02 3.18
N LYS A 123 0.42 -0.99 3.43
CA LYS A 123 1.13 -1.72 2.40
C LYS A 123 0.89 -3.22 2.57
N LEU A 124 0.29 -3.85 1.56
CA LEU A 124 0.07 -5.30 1.56
C LEU A 124 1.43 -6.01 1.55
N ILE A 125 1.55 -7.04 2.39
CA ILE A 125 2.69 -7.96 2.41
C ILE A 125 2.21 -9.38 2.13
N SER A 126 3.10 -10.20 1.58
CA SER A 126 2.86 -11.63 1.41
C SER A 126 2.71 -12.29 2.77
N GLN A 127 1.82 -13.28 2.87
CA GLN A 127 1.71 -14.06 4.10
C GLN A 127 2.97 -14.89 4.36
N ASP A 128 3.65 -15.33 3.30
CA ASP A 128 4.90 -16.11 3.38
C ASP A 128 6.08 -15.34 4.01
N ASP A 129 6.01 -14.00 4.01
CA ASP A 129 7.05 -13.16 4.64
C ASP A 129 6.84 -13.01 6.15
N VAL A 130 5.70 -13.44 6.68
CA VAL A 130 5.34 -13.34 8.10
C VAL A 130 5.60 -14.68 8.75
N VAL A 131 6.70 -14.79 9.50
CA VAL A 131 7.00 -15.97 10.32
C VAL A 131 6.14 -15.90 11.58
N PRO A 132 5.25 -16.88 11.84
CA PRO A 132 4.47 -16.92 13.08
C PRO A 132 5.38 -16.97 14.30
N ILE A 133 4.99 -16.30 15.38
CA ILE A 133 5.73 -16.31 16.65
C ILE A 133 5.93 -17.74 17.16
N ASP A 134 4.94 -18.61 16.97
CA ASP A 134 4.98 -20.01 17.39
C ASP A 134 6.06 -20.85 16.66
N GLU A 135 6.58 -20.35 15.52
CA GLU A 135 7.69 -20.99 14.79
C GLU A 135 9.06 -20.43 15.20
N LEU A 136 9.11 -19.36 15.99
CA LEU A 136 10.35 -18.77 16.50
C LEU A 136 10.74 -19.41 17.83
N TYR A 137 11.98 -19.92 17.89
CA TYR A 137 12.54 -20.55 19.08
C TYR A 137 13.72 -19.73 19.63
N GLU A 138 13.82 -19.66 20.97
CA GLU A 138 14.92 -18.94 21.63
C GLU A 138 16.23 -19.75 21.59
N VAL A 139 17.27 -19.13 21.02
CA VAL A 139 18.62 -19.69 20.99
C VAL A 139 19.35 -19.39 22.30
N GLU A 140 19.95 -20.41 22.92
CA GLU A 140 20.83 -20.24 24.07
C GLU A 140 22.25 -19.89 23.62
N ALA A 141 22.83 -20.73 22.76
CA ALA A 141 24.18 -20.52 22.24
C ALA A 141 24.45 -21.33 20.97
N ILE A 142 25.35 -20.82 20.14
CA ILE A 142 25.97 -21.63 19.08
C ILE A 142 27.17 -22.36 19.66
N LEU A 143 27.19 -23.68 19.52
CA LEU A 143 28.22 -24.57 20.06
C LEU A 143 29.32 -24.86 19.05
N ASN A 144 28.94 -25.06 17.79
CA ASN A 144 29.89 -25.43 16.75
C ASN A 144 29.46 -24.93 15.36
N HIS A 145 30.36 -25.05 14.39
CA HIS A 145 30.10 -24.73 12.99
C HIS A 145 30.71 -25.82 12.08
N ARG A 146 30.16 -26.01 10.88
CA ARG A 146 30.70 -26.94 9.87
C ARG A 146 30.51 -26.39 8.46
N GLY A 147 31.29 -26.89 7.50
CA GLY A 147 31.14 -26.54 6.07
C GLY A 147 32.15 -25.50 5.58
N GLN A 148 32.04 -25.16 4.30
CA GLN A 148 32.95 -24.22 3.63
C GLN A 148 32.60 -22.76 3.97
N PRO A 149 33.58 -21.84 3.91
CA PRO A 149 33.34 -20.41 4.04
C PRO A 149 32.21 -19.94 3.10
N GLY A 150 31.20 -19.26 3.65
CA GLY A 150 30.02 -18.80 2.91
C GLY A 150 28.84 -19.77 2.84
N LYS A 151 29.03 -21.06 3.13
CA LYS A 151 27.97 -22.07 3.29
C LYS A 151 28.15 -22.85 4.59
N ARG A 152 28.48 -22.14 5.68
CA ARG A 152 28.67 -22.74 7.00
C ARG A 152 27.32 -22.97 7.65
N GLN A 153 27.16 -24.11 8.29
CA GLN A 153 26.05 -24.40 9.20
C GLN A 153 26.52 -24.26 10.64
N TYR A 154 25.62 -23.85 11.52
CA TYR A 154 25.88 -23.64 12.94
C TYR A 154 25.05 -24.61 13.78
N LEU A 155 25.69 -25.26 14.74
CA LEU A 155 25.02 -26.12 15.72
C LEU A 155 24.47 -25.25 16.84
N VAL A 156 23.15 -25.24 16.96
CA VAL A 156 22.41 -24.38 17.87
C VAL A 156 21.94 -25.17 19.08
N ARG A 157 22.24 -24.67 20.28
CA ARG A 157 21.63 -25.08 21.55
C ARG A 157 20.39 -24.25 21.78
N TRP A 158 19.25 -24.89 21.90
CA TRP A 158 17.97 -24.24 22.20
C TRP A 158 17.80 -24.03 23.69
N LYS A 159 17.29 -22.86 24.07
CA LYS A 159 17.11 -22.52 25.47
C LYS A 159 16.01 -23.37 26.11
N GLY A 160 16.36 -24.09 27.17
CA GLY A 160 15.43 -24.96 27.89
C GLY A 160 15.30 -26.37 27.31
N TYR A 161 16.07 -26.70 26.27
CA TYR A 161 16.15 -28.05 25.69
C TYR A 161 17.53 -28.67 25.91
N GLY A 162 17.59 -30.00 25.89
CA GLY A 162 18.83 -30.76 26.05
C GLY A 162 19.65 -30.84 24.76
N GLU A 163 20.82 -31.47 24.85
CA GLU A 163 21.73 -31.64 23.70
C GLU A 163 21.13 -32.49 22.57
N ASP A 164 20.14 -33.32 22.90
CA ASP A 164 19.45 -34.19 21.95
C ASP A 164 18.64 -33.41 20.90
N GLU A 165 18.27 -32.17 21.22
CA GLU A 165 17.50 -31.27 20.33
C GLU A 165 18.41 -30.30 19.55
N ASP A 166 19.73 -30.40 19.72
CA ASP A 166 20.68 -29.52 19.04
C ASP A 166 20.62 -29.74 17.53
N SER A 167 20.39 -28.66 16.78
CA SER A 167 20.18 -28.73 15.33
C SER A 167 21.15 -27.84 14.55
N TRP A 168 21.45 -28.27 13.33
CA TRP A 168 22.33 -27.53 12.41
C TRP A 168 21.50 -26.58 11.56
N LEU A 169 21.71 -25.27 11.73
CA LEU A 169 21.00 -24.22 11.00
C LEU A 169 21.93 -23.47 10.04
N ASP A 170 21.35 -23.03 8.92
CA ASP A 170 21.98 -22.11 7.99
C ASP A 170 21.96 -20.67 8.54
N PRO A 171 22.91 -19.79 8.15
CA PRO A 171 22.99 -18.42 8.66
C PRO A 171 21.75 -17.58 8.37
N ASP A 172 21.02 -17.89 7.30
CA ASP A 172 19.81 -17.16 6.90
C ASP A 172 18.59 -17.51 7.79
N ALA A 173 18.66 -18.58 8.58
CA ALA A 173 17.61 -18.97 9.52
C ALA A 173 17.64 -18.17 10.83
N PHE A 174 18.71 -17.40 11.08
CA PHE A 174 18.83 -16.60 12.29
C PHE A 174 18.19 -15.22 12.09
N THR A 175 17.22 -14.88 12.95
CA THR A 175 16.63 -13.54 12.97
C THR A 175 17.64 -12.48 13.44
N ASP A 176 18.45 -12.82 14.45
CA ASP A 176 19.48 -11.94 15.00
C ASP A 176 20.90 -12.40 14.64
N PRO A 177 21.69 -11.59 13.90
CA PRO A 177 23.05 -11.95 13.51
C PRO A 177 24.03 -11.93 14.70
N ASP A 178 23.63 -11.32 15.81
CA ASP A 178 24.45 -11.18 17.01
C ASP A 178 24.85 -12.53 17.62
N PHE A 179 24.01 -13.55 17.52
CA PHE A 179 24.35 -14.90 18.00
C PHE A 179 25.58 -15.47 17.29
N ILE A 180 25.66 -15.27 15.97
CA ILE A 180 26.81 -15.71 15.15
C ILE A 180 28.04 -14.88 15.51
N LEU A 181 27.90 -13.55 15.63
CA LEU A 181 29.01 -12.67 16.00
C LEU A 181 29.61 -13.02 17.38
N GLN A 182 28.75 -13.26 18.38
CA GLN A 182 29.19 -13.66 19.72
C GLN A 182 29.96 -14.97 19.70
N TYR A 183 29.53 -15.94 18.91
CA TYR A 183 30.21 -17.22 18.76
C TYR A 183 31.63 -17.08 18.20
N TRP A 184 31.81 -16.33 17.11
CA TRP A 184 33.14 -16.07 16.53
C TRP A 184 34.03 -15.28 17.48
N LYS A 185 33.46 -14.30 18.20
CA LYS A 185 34.17 -13.53 19.23
C LYS A 185 34.72 -14.41 20.35
N ARG A 186 33.98 -15.45 20.79
CA ARG A 186 34.45 -16.40 21.80
C ARG A 186 35.60 -17.28 21.32
N ARG A 187 35.67 -17.59 20.02
CA ARG A 187 36.71 -18.47 19.46
C ARG A 187 38.01 -17.75 19.10
N ASN A 188 38.07 -16.41 19.19
CA ASN A 188 39.24 -15.61 18.79
C ASN A 188 39.70 -15.90 17.34
N GLU A 189 38.81 -16.37 16.47
CA GLU A 189 39.06 -16.61 15.05
C GLU A 189 38.79 -15.31 14.25
N GLN A 190 39.48 -15.13 13.12
CA GLN A 190 39.35 -13.90 12.33
C GLN A 190 37.93 -13.75 11.75
N GLU A 191 37.30 -12.57 11.91
CA GLU A 191 35.97 -12.27 11.36
C GLU A 191 35.87 -12.46 9.83
N GLU A 192 37.00 -12.49 9.11
CA GLU A 192 37.07 -12.76 7.67
C GLU A 192 36.49 -14.14 7.27
N ASP A 193 36.40 -15.08 8.22
CA ASP A 193 35.85 -16.43 8.01
C ASP A 193 34.33 -16.54 8.22
N ALA A 194 33.72 -15.50 8.80
CA ALA A 194 32.28 -15.41 9.00
C ALA A 194 31.56 -15.26 7.65
N PRO A 195 30.30 -15.71 7.53
CA PRO A 195 29.55 -15.58 6.29
C PRO A 195 29.48 -14.11 5.85
N ALA A 196 29.93 -13.86 4.62
CA ALA A 196 30.08 -12.52 4.03
C ALA A 196 28.76 -11.72 3.94
N THR A 197 27.61 -12.35 4.22
CA THR A 197 26.28 -11.73 4.32
C THR A 197 26.08 -10.86 5.56
N LEU A 198 26.84 -11.09 6.64
CA LEU A 198 26.67 -10.36 7.91
C LEU A 198 27.67 -9.23 8.14
N ILE A 199 28.75 -9.17 7.36
CA ILE A 199 29.79 -8.15 7.53
C ILE A 199 29.46 -6.92 6.67
N PRO A 200 29.26 -5.72 7.26
CA PRO A 200 29.10 -4.51 6.47
C PRO A 200 30.41 -4.24 5.72
N LYS A 201 30.41 -4.46 4.39
CA LYS A 201 31.55 -4.12 3.53
C LYS A 201 31.93 -2.65 3.76
N LYS A 202 33.06 -2.38 4.42
CA LYS A 202 33.67 -1.05 4.46
C LYS A 202 33.90 -0.62 3.02
N ARG A 203 33.00 0.21 2.48
CA ARG A 203 33.17 0.83 1.18
C ARG A 203 34.35 1.79 1.29
N VAL A 204 35.53 1.35 0.85
CA VAL A 204 36.62 2.27 0.55
C VAL A 204 36.09 3.27 -0.48
N PRO A 205 36.10 4.58 -0.21
CA PRO A 205 35.61 5.55 -1.18
C PRO A 205 36.54 5.56 -2.38
N LYS A 206 36.12 4.90 -3.47
CA LYS A 206 36.74 5.11 -4.78
C LYS A 206 36.46 6.55 -5.17
N ARG A 207 37.42 7.45 -4.90
CA ARG A 207 37.48 8.78 -5.52
C ARG A 207 37.44 8.59 -7.03
N LYS A 208 36.27 8.77 -7.63
CA LYS A 208 36.15 8.87 -9.09
C LYS A 208 36.88 10.15 -9.48
N LEU A 209 38.05 10.05 -10.14
CA LEU A 209 38.59 11.18 -10.88
C LEU A 209 37.52 11.59 -11.89
N HIS A 210 36.95 12.78 -11.68
CA HIS A 210 36.05 13.41 -12.63
C HIS A 210 36.89 13.89 -13.79
N ASN A 211 36.78 13.24 -14.96
CA ASN A 211 37.32 13.79 -16.21
C ASN A 211 36.15 14.44 -16.96
N PRO A 212 36.00 15.78 -16.93
CA PRO A 212 34.90 16.44 -17.62
C PRO A 212 35.21 16.50 -19.12
N GLN A 213 34.56 15.65 -19.92
CA GLN A 213 34.49 15.86 -21.36
C GLN A 213 33.35 16.84 -21.69
N PRO A 214 33.58 17.85 -22.55
CA PRO A 214 32.60 18.91 -22.80
C PRO A 214 31.42 18.40 -23.65
N LYS A 215 30.21 18.45 -23.11
CA LYS A 215 28.98 18.17 -23.85
C LYS A 215 28.67 19.33 -24.80
N ARG A 216 28.73 19.07 -26.11
CA ARG A 216 28.29 19.98 -27.18
C ARG A 216 26.80 20.29 -27.01
N ARG A 217 26.46 21.56 -26.77
CA ARG A 217 25.07 22.08 -26.79
C ARG A 217 24.50 21.93 -28.19
N SER A 218 23.42 21.18 -28.35
CA SER A 218 22.60 21.21 -29.57
C SER A 218 21.86 22.56 -29.67
N LYS A 219 21.98 23.21 -30.83
CA LYS A 219 21.32 24.50 -31.11
C LYS A 219 19.81 24.29 -31.24
N ARG A 220 19.04 24.99 -30.41
CA ARG A 220 17.57 25.05 -30.45
C ARG A 220 17.16 26.03 -31.54
N ILE A 221 16.48 25.55 -32.59
CA ILE A 221 15.92 26.36 -33.67
C ILE A 221 14.60 26.97 -33.18
N LYS A 222 14.43 28.28 -33.31
CA LYS A 222 13.15 28.99 -33.09
C LYS A 222 12.34 28.98 -34.39
N ARG A 223 11.06 28.62 -34.32
CA ARG A 223 10.11 28.83 -35.43
C ARG A 223 9.69 30.31 -35.43
N SER A 224 9.85 30.98 -36.56
CA SER A 224 9.28 32.30 -36.83
C SER A 224 7.80 32.15 -37.20
N SER A 225 6.95 32.97 -36.59
CA SER A 225 5.58 33.21 -37.02
C SER A 225 5.58 34.07 -38.28
N ALA A 226 4.84 33.64 -39.30
CA ALA A 226 4.30 34.48 -40.35
C ALA A 226 2.78 34.31 -40.31
#